data_AF-A0AB36EWU5-F1
#
_entry.id   AF-A0AB36EWU5-F1
#
_cell.length_a   1.000
_cell.length_b   1.000
_cell.length_c   1.000
_cell.angle_alpha   90.00
_cell.angle_beta   90.00
_cell.angle_gamma   90.00
#
_symmetry.space_group_name_H-M   'P 1'
#
loop_
_entity.id
_entity.type
_entity.pdbx_description
1 polymer ?
#
loop_
_entity_poly.entity_id
_entity_poly.type
_entity_poly.pdbx_seq_one_letter_code
_entity_poly.pdbx_strand_id
1 'polypeptide(L)'
;MPFLPWLLLAVCMALASGCAVNPATGRDDFVLMDEASEQELGIRYNQDVQRRYPRYPDAQLQAYVQRVGERVARHSHRPDLTFIFTVIDSPDLNAFALPGGYIYVHRGLLAYLGSEAELAAVLAHEIGHVTARHGARQRSQSQAWDAIGQVAALGTGVGAVADATQLLGGALVRGYGREMELQADELGLQYLARSGYDPQAMARVVEVLQAQGAFLRSGRADPDRKDGGYHGLFDSHPAHEVRLRQLMGREAGSGVWNRDAYFQALDGLVVGEPAAQGVLRGRRFYHRSLGVALDIPPGWRVVDESMAVTAYSADGAVFLVLRSEPLEPGLSPIALLGTRVGGRRLLEARALEEAALPGATAWLTGPPARRVAVAIGESYAYLFVAGAMKEEALRNADAQVLACIRSLRGMTEQDASFAEPARIRTLRVGNGQHLTDFISAGTATVSTHEQENRIRLLNNLYPIGDVQPGDWLKVVR
;
A
#
# COMPACT_ATOMS: atom_id res chain seq x y z
N MET A 1 5.58 47.41 -18.66
CA MET A 1 6.47 46.24 -18.68
C MET A 1 6.71 45.81 -20.14
N PRO A 2 7.70 46.39 -20.85
CA PRO A 2 7.91 46.15 -22.29
C PRO A 2 8.39 44.73 -22.65
N PHE A 3 8.72 43.90 -21.65
CA PHE A 3 9.22 42.54 -21.82
C PHE A 3 8.13 41.45 -21.83
N LEU A 4 6.90 41.76 -21.39
CA LEU A 4 5.79 40.80 -21.34
C LEU A 4 5.43 40.16 -22.70
N PRO A 5 5.34 40.91 -23.83
CA PRO A 5 5.04 40.30 -25.13
C PRO A 5 6.19 39.39 -25.63
N TRP A 6 7.44 39.71 -25.31
CA TRP A 6 8.59 38.87 -25.65
C TRP A 6 8.67 37.59 -24.80
N LEU A 7 8.29 37.69 -23.52
CA LEU A 7 8.20 36.53 -22.63
C LEU A 7 7.06 35.58 -23.05
N LEU A 8 5.89 36.12 -23.41
CA LEU A 8 4.79 35.36 -23.98
C LEU A 8 5.17 34.69 -25.31
N LEU A 9 5.89 35.41 -26.18
CA LEU A 9 6.39 34.85 -27.44
C LEU A 9 7.40 33.72 -27.21
N ALA A 10 8.30 33.86 -26.23
CA ALA A 10 9.27 32.83 -25.88
C ALA A 10 8.60 31.58 -25.26
N VAL A 11 7.60 31.77 -24.40
CA VAL A 11 6.78 30.67 -23.85
C VAL A 11 5.98 29.99 -24.97
N CYS A 12 5.36 30.75 -25.87
CA CYS A 12 4.67 30.21 -27.04
C CYS A 12 5.61 29.42 -27.97
N MET A 13 6.84 29.90 -28.21
CA MET A 13 7.82 29.17 -29.02
C MET A 13 8.32 27.90 -28.33
N ALA A 14 8.53 27.92 -27.01
CA ALA A 14 8.92 26.72 -26.26
C ALA A 14 7.79 25.67 -26.18
N LEU A 15 6.53 26.10 -26.10
CA LEU A 15 5.36 25.21 -26.18
C LEU A 15 5.16 24.65 -27.60
N ALA A 16 5.54 25.38 -28.65
CA ALA A 16 5.41 24.94 -30.04
C ALA A 16 6.44 23.87 -30.45
N SER A 17 7.54 23.69 -29.71
CA SER A 17 8.57 22.68 -29.97
C SER A 17 8.36 21.34 -29.26
N GLY A 18 7.32 21.20 -28.43
CA GLY A 18 7.10 20.05 -27.54
C GLY A 18 6.36 18.85 -28.16
N CYS A 19 6.53 18.56 -29.45
CA CYS A 19 5.89 17.41 -30.09
C CYS A 19 6.86 16.22 -30.14
N ALA A 20 6.48 15.08 -29.58
CA ALA A 20 7.21 13.82 -29.74
C ALA A 20 6.27 12.72 -30.23
N VAL A 21 6.77 11.87 -31.13
CA VAL A 21 6.01 10.72 -31.64
C VAL A 21 5.76 9.74 -30.50
N ASN A 22 4.50 9.35 -30.32
CA ASN A 22 4.09 8.25 -29.47
C ASN A 22 4.54 6.92 -30.10
N PRO A 23 5.46 6.17 -29.47
CA PRO A 23 5.91 4.90 -30.02
C PRO A 23 4.78 3.89 -30.23
N ALA A 24 3.70 3.98 -29.43
CA ALA A 24 2.60 3.02 -29.46
C ALA A 24 1.51 3.35 -30.50
N THR A 25 1.34 4.62 -30.89
CA THR A 25 0.27 5.02 -31.85
C THR A 25 0.82 5.64 -33.14
N GLY A 26 2.09 6.02 -33.16
CA GLY A 26 2.70 6.76 -34.27
C GLY A 26 2.20 8.19 -34.43
N ARG A 27 1.42 8.72 -33.46
CA ARG A 27 0.90 10.09 -33.47
C ARG A 27 1.83 11.04 -32.73
N ASP A 28 1.84 12.32 -33.14
CA ASP A 28 2.51 13.37 -32.38
C ASP A 28 1.71 13.70 -31.12
N ASP A 29 2.36 13.59 -29.98
CA ASP A 29 1.80 13.94 -28.69
C ASP A 29 2.63 15.04 -28.03
N PHE A 30 1.97 15.89 -27.24
CA PHE A 30 2.66 16.95 -26.50
C PHE A 30 3.50 16.34 -25.38
N VAL A 31 4.80 16.28 -25.60
CA VAL A 31 5.81 15.82 -24.66
C VAL A 31 7.00 16.77 -24.76
N LEU A 32 7.21 17.56 -23.71
CA LEU A 32 8.34 18.50 -23.62
C LEU A 32 9.68 17.80 -23.32
N MET A 33 9.62 16.50 -23.02
CA MET A 33 10.73 15.71 -22.51
C MET A 33 11.19 14.68 -23.55
N ASP A 34 12.48 14.71 -23.89
CA ASP A 34 13.10 13.66 -24.71
C ASP A 34 13.26 12.34 -23.93
N GLU A 35 13.71 11.29 -24.61
CA GLU A 35 13.84 9.97 -24.01
C GLU A 35 14.95 9.90 -22.95
N ALA A 36 16.05 10.61 -23.15
CA ALA A 36 17.15 10.66 -22.19
C ALA A 36 16.70 11.31 -20.85
N SER A 37 15.98 12.41 -20.94
CA SER A 37 15.40 13.10 -19.77
C SER A 37 14.33 12.25 -19.08
N GLU A 38 13.56 11.47 -19.85
CA GLU A 38 12.58 10.51 -19.31
C GLU A 38 13.27 9.41 -18.48
N GLN A 39 14.38 8.87 -18.98
CA GLN A 39 15.16 7.86 -18.27
C GLN A 39 15.78 8.42 -16.98
N GLU A 40 16.38 9.61 -17.03
CA GLU A 40 16.95 10.27 -15.84
C GLU A 40 15.86 10.56 -14.79
N LEU A 41 14.67 10.94 -15.25
CA LEU A 41 13.52 11.11 -14.36
C LEU A 41 13.11 9.78 -13.70
N GLY A 42 13.05 8.70 -14.49
CA GLY A 42 12.78 7.36 -14.01
C GLY A 42 13.74 6.91 -12.90
N ILE A 43 15.05 7.14 -13.09
CA ILE A 43 16.08 6.82 -12.10
C ILE A 43 15.83 7.56 -10.78
N ARG A 44 15.54 8.87 -10.85
CA ARG A 44 15.26 9.68 -9.66
C ARG A 44 14.02 9.19 -8.91
N TYR A 45 12.92 8.96 -9.63
CA TYR A 45 11.69 8.45 -9.03
C TYR A 45 11.85 7.05 -8.44
N ASN A 46 12.60 6.16 -9.09
CA ASN A 46 12.91 4.85 -8.55
C ASN A 46 13.67 4.96 -7.20
N GLN A 47 14.63 5.88 -7.07
CA GLN A 47 15.33 6.12 -5.80
C GLN A 47 14.40 6.66 -4.70
N ASP A 48 13.41 7.47 -5.04
CA ASP A 48 12.41 7.97 -4.08
C ASP A 48 11.44 6.86 -3.66
N VAL A 49 10.96 6.06 -4.60
CA VAL A 49 10.09 4.91 -4.33
C VAL A 49 10.80 3.89 -3.46
N GLN A 50 12.06 3.53 -3.75
CA GLN A 50 12.83 2.58 -2.93
C GLN A 50 13.10 3.06 -1.50
N ARG A 51 13.16 4.39 -1.28
CA ARG A 51 13.27 4.97 0.07
C ARG A 51 11.96 4.88 0.86
N ARG A 52 10.82 4.91 0.18
CA ARG A 52 9.48 4.94 0.80
C ARG A 52 8.85 3.56 0.93
N TYR A 53 9.06 2.70 -0.05
CA TYR A 53 8.46 1.38 -0.16
C TYR A 53 9.55 0.31 -0.16
N PRO A 54 9.65 -0.50 0.91
CA PRO A 54 10.64 -1.56 0.94
C PRO A 54 10.34 -2.60 -0.14
N ARG A 55 11.41 -3.09 -0.78
CA ARG A 55 11.34 -4.23 -1.68
C ARG A 55 10.94 -5.48 -0.91
N TYR A 56 10.01 -6.27 -1.44
CA TYR A 56 9.59 -7.52 -0.80
C TYR A 56 10.76 -8.53 -0.74
N PRO A 57 11.10 -9.07 0.44
CA PRO A 57 12.33 -9.84 0.66
C PRO A 57 12.18 -11.31 0.21
N ASP A 58 11.88 -11.52 -1.07
CA ASP A 58 11.77 -12.83 -1.70
C ASP A 58 12.42 -12.80 -3.08
N ALA A 59 13.64 -13.32 -3.20
CA ALA A 59 14.38 -13.30 -4.46
C ALA A 59 13.73 -14.18 -5.53
N GLN A 60 13.04 -15.26 -5.17
CA GLN A 60 12.40 -16.17 -6.11
C GLN A 60 11.16 -15.53 -6.72
N LEU A 61 10.32 -14.91 -5.88
CA LEU A 61 9.15 -14.17 -6.34
C LEU A 61 9.54 -12.97 -7.21
N GLN A 62 10.59 -12.24 -6.84
CA GLN A 62 11.10 -11.12 -7.64
C GLN A 62 11.54 -11.58 -9.02
N ALA A 63 12.30 -12.68 -9.09
CA ALA A 63 12.72 -13.26 -10.37
C ALA A 63 11.52 -13.79 -11.18
N TYR A 64 10.49 -14.34 -10.52
CA TYR A 64 9.27 -14.79 -11.18
C TYR A 64 8.51 -13.63 -11.84
N VAL A 65 8.23 -12.56 -11.09
CA VAL A 65 7.55 -11.37 -11.61
C VAL A 65 8.35 -10.71 -12.73
N GLN A 66 9.69 -10.62 -12.60
CA GLN A 66 10.57 -10.13 -13.66
C GLN A 66 10.42 -10.96 -14.95
N ARG A 67 10.44 -12.30 -14.86
CA ARG A 67 10.29 -13.18 -16.04
C ARG A 67 8.93 -13.01 -16.73
N VAL A 68 7.84 -12.89 -15.96
CA VAL A 68 6.50 -12.68 -16.51
C VAL A 68 6.43 -11.32 -17.21
N GLY A 69 6.90 -10.26 -16.55
CA GLY A 69 6.92 -8.91 -17.11
C GLY A 69 7.76 -8.80 -18.39
N GLU A 70 8.98 -9.35 -18.40
CA GLU A 70 9.85 -9.36 -19.57
C GLU A 70 9.23 -10.13 -20.76
N ARG A 71 8.53 -11.23 -20.48
CA ARG A 71 7.82 -11.99 -21.53
C ARG A 71 6.79 -11.13 -22.25
N VAL A 72 6.06 -10.29 -21.51
CA VAL A 72 5.09 -9.34 -22.08
C VAL A 72 5.82 -8.18 -22.77
N ALA A 73 6.82 -7.57 -22.10
CA ALA A 73 7.52 -6.38 -22.58
C ALA A 73 8.23 -6.57 -23.93
N ARG A 74 8.75 -7.77 -24.21
CA ARG A 74 9.36 -8.11 -25.52
C ARG A 74 8.39 -8.01 -26.71
N HIS A 75 7.09 -8.06 -26.46
CA HIS A 75 6.04 -7.94 -27.49
C HIS A 75 5.42 -6.54 -27.54
N SER A 76 5.99 -5.60 -26.78
CA SER A 76 5.52 -4.22 -26.69
C SER A 76 6.04 -3.35 -27.84
N HIS A 77 5.52 -2.12 -27.95
CA HIS A 77 6.03 -1.14 -28.92
C HIS A 77 7.39 -0.52 -28.53
N ARG A 78 7.97 -0.88 -27.38
CA ARG A 78 9.34 -0.48 -26.97
C ARG A 78 10.12 -1.71 -26.48
N PRO A 79 10.36 -2.72 -27.34
CA PRO A 79 10.98 -3.99 -26.91
C PRO A 79 12.44 -3.83 -26.47
N ASP A 80 13.12 -2.77 -26.93
CA ASP A 80 14.52 -2.47 -26.59
C ASP A 80 14.67 -1.66 -25.29
N LEU A 81 13.56 -1.19 -24.68
CA LEU A 81 13.59 -0.53 -23.39
C LEU A 81 13.87 -1.56 -22.29
N THR A 82 14.78 -1.24 -21.37
CA THR A 82 15.03 -2.10 -20.20
C THR A 82 13.92 -1.93 -19.17
N PHE A 83 13.08 -2.96 -19.03
CA PHE A 83 12.03 -2.98 -18.01
C PHE A 83 12.51 -3.63 -16.71
N ILE A 84 12.23 -2.97 -15.58
CA ILE A 84 12.59 -3.43 -14.24
C ILE A 84 11.31 -3.60 -13.44
N PHE A 85 10.99 -4.84 -13.07
CA PHE A 85 9.80 -5.17 -12.30
C PHE A 85 10.18 -5.40 -10.84
N THR A 86 9.51 -4.71 -9.92
CA THR A 86 9.81 -4.81 -8.48
C THR A 86 8.54 -5.12 -7.67
N VAL A 87 8.58 -6.20 -6.90
CA VAL A 87 7.54 -6.48 -5.89
C VAL A 87 7.84 -5.65 -4.65
N ILE A 88 6.88 -4.84 -4.20
CA ILE A 88 7.00 -4.03 -2.98
C ILE A 88 6.24 -4.66 -1.82
N ASP A 89 6.80 -4.53 -0.62
CA ASP A 89 6.23 -5.03 0.62
C ASP A 89 5.12 -4.10 1.11
N SER A 90 3.97 -4.19 0.46
CA SER A 90 2.77 -3.44 0.81
C SER A 90 1.53 -4.34 0.69
N PRO A 91 0.61 -4.28 1.67
CA PRO A 91 -0.67 -4.99 1.62
C PRO A 91 -1.67 -4.40 0.62
N ASP A 92 -1.42 -3.21 0.09
CA ASP A 92 -2.33 -2.56 -0.85
C ASP A 92 -2.44 -3.37 -2.14
N LEU A 93 -3.60 -3.28 -2.80
CA LEU A 93 -3.84 -3.93 -4.07
C LEU A 93 -3.47 -2.95 -5.17
N ASN A 94 -2.20 -2.78 -5.51
CA ASN A 94 -1.82 -1.77 -6.50
C ASN A 94 -0.65 -2.21 -7.37
N ALA A 95 -0.53 -1.61 -8.55
CA ALA A 95 0.64 -1.64 -9.41
C ALA A 95 0.79 -0.25 -10.05
N PHE A 96 2.01 0.12 -10.41
CA PHE A 96 2.25 1.40 -11.09
C PHE A 96 3.55 1.40 -11.88
N ALA A 97 3.54 2.14 -12.98
CA ALA A 97 4.71 2.41 -13.81
C ALA A 97 5.33 3.79 -13.53
N LEU A 98 6.66 3.85 -13.58
CA LEU A 98 7.42 5.09 -13.66
C LEU A 98 8.00 5.27 -15.07
N PRO A 99 8.37 6.52 -15.45
CA PRO A 99 9.16 6.77 -16.64
C PRO A 99 10.42 5.89 -16.72
N GLY A 100 10.85 5.52 -17.93
CA GLY A 100 12.08 4.77 -18.12
C GLY A 100 12.01 3.26 -17.85
N GLY A 101 10.81 2.68 -17.67
CA GLY A 101 10.63 1.21 -17.64
C GLY A 101 10.58 0.57 -16.26
N TYR A 102 10.50 1.34 -15.17
CA TYR A 102 10.33 0.78 -13.83
C TYR A 102 8.85 0.51 -13.56
N ILE A 103 8.50 -0.71 -13.19
CA ILE A 103 7.13 -1.13 -12.86
C ILE A 103 7.14 -1.78 -11.48
N TYR A 104 6.23 -1.35 -10.62
CA TYR A 104 6.09 -1.87 -9.27
C TYR A 104 4.75 -2.59 -9.12
N VAL A 105 4.76 -3.69 -8.38
CA VAL A 105 3.57 -4.43 -8.00
C VAL A 105 3.56 -4.64 -6.50
N HIS A 106 2.46 -4.30 -5.84
CA HIS A 106 2.29 -4.53 -4.42
C HIS A 106 2.01 -6.02 -4.18
N ARG A 107 2.63 -6.61 -3.14
CA ARG A 107 2.35 -8.01 -2.79
C ARG A 107 0.88 -8.26 -2.46
N GLY A 108 0.16 -7.24 -1.97
CA GLY A 108 -1.27 -7.30 -1.72
C GLY A 108 -2.05 -7.67 -2.97
N LEU A 109 -1.72 -7.05 -4.12
CA LEU A 109 -2.34 -7.40 -5.40
C LEU A 109 -2.06 -8.85 -5.79
N LEU A 110 -0.80 -9.30 -5.70
CA LEU A 110 -0.40 -10.68 -6.02
C LEU A 110 -1.21 -11.72 -5.22
N ALA A 111 -1.50 -11.43 -3.95
CA ALA A 111 -2.27 -12.33 -3.09
C ALA A 111 -3.65 -12.66 -3.67
N TYR A 112 -4.30 -11.74 -4.39
CA TYR A 112 -5.67 -11.90 -4.87
C TYR A 112 -5.79 -12.41 -6.31
N LEU A 113 -4.78 -12.21 -7.17
CA LEU A 113 -4.81 -12.77 -8.52
C LEU A 113 -4.86 -14.31 -8.49
N GLY A 114 -5.55 -14.92 -9.45
CA GLY A 114 -5.78 -16.35 -9.54
C GLY A 114 -4.89 -17.08 -10.55
N SER A 115 -3.98 -16.38 -11.24
CA SER A 115 -3.17 -16.96 -12.31
C SER A 115 -2.00 -16.07 -12.73
N GLU A 116 -1.01 -16.67 -13.43
CA GLU A 116 0.08 -15.92 -14.05
C GLU A 116 -0.42 -15.02 -15.17
N ALA A 117 -1.46 -15.43 -15.89
CA ALA A 117 -2.08 -14.61 -16.92
C ALA A 117 -2.71 -13.33 -16.33
N GLU A 118 -3.32 -13.41 -15.14
CA GLU A 118 -3.84 -12.22 -14.44
C GLU A 118 -2.70 -11.29 -13.99
N LEU A 119 -1.56 -11.84 -13.51
CA LEU A 119 -0.36 -11.03 -13.25
C LEU A 119 0.15 -10.38 -14.54
N ALA A 120 0.26 -11.16 -15.62
CA ALA A 120 0.70 -10.67 -16.92
C ALA A 120 -0.24 -9.58 -17.45
N ALA A 121 -1.56 -9.68 -17.21
CA ALA A 121 -2.54 -8.68 -17.57
C ALA A 121 -2.31 -7.34 -16.87
N VAL A 122 -2.06 -7.36 -15.55
CA VAL A 122 -1.69 -6.16 -14.78
C VAL A 122 -0.41 -5.56 -15.34
N LEU A 123 0.64 -6.36 -15.53
CA LEU A 123 1.92 -5.88 -16.04
C LEU A 123 1.80 -5.36 -17.48
N ALA A 124 0.96 -5.97 -18.32
CA ALA A 124 0.72 -5.54 -19.70
C ALA A 124 0.09 -4.14 -19.76
N HIS A 125 -0.86 -3.85 -18.87
CA HIS A 125 -1.45 -2.52 -18.73
C HIS A 125 -0.39 -1.48 -18.34
N GLU A 126 0.44 -1.77 -17.32
CA GLU A 126 1.54 -0.88 -16.91
C GLU A 126 2.59 -0.67 -18.01
N ILE A 127 2.93 -1.72 -18.77
CA ILE A 127 3.76 -1.61 -19.97
C ILE A 127 3.08 -0.73 -21.03
N GLY A 128 1.75 -0.79 -21.16
CA GLY A 128 0.94 0.12 -21.97
C GLY A 128 1.21 1.59 -21.62
N HIS A 129 1.18 1.95 -20.34
CA HIS A 129 1.52 3.30 -19.89
C HIS A 129 2.95 3.74 -20.22
N VAL A 130 3.94 2.86 -20.01
CA VAL A 130 5.35 3.15 -20.32
C VAL A 130 5.56 3.32 -21.83
N THR A 131 4.97 2.44 -22.63
CA THR A 131 5.12 2.43 -24.09
C THR A 131 4.46 3.64 -24.73
N ALA A 132 3.30 4.04 -24.23
CA ALA A 132 2.63 5.27 -24.63
C ALA A 132 3.23 6.54 -23.98
N ARG A 133 4.23 6.42 -23.11
CA ARG A 133 4.90 7.54 -22.42
C ARG A 133 3.92 8.42 -21.60
N HIS A 134 2.89 7.82 -20.98
CA HIS A 134 1.86 8.60 -20.26
C HIS A 134 2.41 9.44 -19.11
N GLY A 135 3.35 8.91 -18.32
CA GLY A 135 4.01 9.69 -17.27
C GLY A 135 4.75 10.93 -17.79
N ALA A 136 5.40 10.82 -18.96
CA ALA A 136 6.06 11.94 -19.62
C ALA A 136 5.07 13.00 -20.12
N ARG A 137 3.94 12.57 -20.70
CA ARG A 137 2.84 13.46 -21.13
C ARG A 137 2.22 14.19 -19.96
N GLN A 138 1.84 13.46 -18.90
CA GLN A 138 1.20 14.03 -17.72
C GLN A 138 2.11 15.06 -17.05
N ARG A 139 3.42 14.77 -16.96
CA ARG A 139 4.41 15.74 -16.47
C ARG A 139 4.53 16.97 -17.38
N SER A 140 4.59 16.77 -18.70
CA SER A 140 4.67 17.87 -19.67
C SER A 140 3.43 18.77 -19.58
N GLN A 141 2.24 18.18 -19.44
CA GLN A 141 0.99 18.92 -19.22
C GLN A 141 1.03 19.70 -17.90
N SER A 142 1.48 19.08 -16.79
CA SER A 142 1.62 19.78 -15.50
C SER A 142 2.57 20.97 -15.60
N GLN A 143 3.72 20.80 -16.26
CA GLN A 143 4.70 21.88 -16.45
C GLN A 143 4.13 23.03 -17.30
N ALA A 144 3.36 22.70 -18.34
CA ALA A 144 2.69 23.72 -19.15
C ALA A 144 1.65 24.50 -18.31
N TRP A 145 0.86 23.81 -17.48
CA TRP A 145 -0.10 24.45 -16.57
C TRP A 145 0.59 25.33 -15.52
N ASP A 146 1.71 24.87 -14.95
CA ASP A 146 2.50 25.64 -14.00
C ASP A 146 3.05 26.91 -14.66
N ALA A 147 3.57 26.81 -15.89
CA ALA A 147 4.05 27.96 -16.65
C ALA A 147 2.92 28.96 -16.96
N ILE A 148 1.73 28.48 -17.35
CA ILE A 148 0.54 29.32 -17.56
C ILE A 148 0.14 30.02 -16.26
N GLY A 149 0.12 29.30 -15.14
CA GLY A 149 -0.21 29.85 -13.82
C GLY A 149 0.76 30.95 -13.38
N GLN A 150 2.06 30.77 -13.63
CA GLN A 150 3.07 31.80 -13.37
C GLN A 150 2.87 33.05 -14.23
N VAL A 151 2.57 32.89 -15.53
CA VAL A 151 2.28 34.02 -16.42
C VAL A 151 1.00 34.76 -16.00
N ALA A 152 -0.05 34.04 -15.60
CA ALA A 152 -1.31 34.63 -15.11
C ALA A 152 -1.11 35.42 -13.80
N ALA A 153 -0.26 34.92 -12.89
CA ALA A 153 0.10 35.60 -11.65
C ALA A 153 0.87 36.92 -11.91
N LEU A 154 1.76 36.93 -12.90
CA LEU A 154 2.48 38.13 -13.33
C LEU A 154 1.56 39.18 -13.98
N GLY A 155 0.46 38.76 -14.60
CA GLY A 155 -0.52 39.65 -15.23
C GLY A 155 -1.61 40.20 -14.30
N THR A 156 -1.89 39.52 -13.18
CA THR A 156 -3.01 39.86 -12.27
C THR A 156 -2.57 40.32 -10.88
N GLY A 157 -1.29 40.20 -10.52
CA GLY A 157 -0.75 40.62 -9.22
C GLY A 157 -1.12 39.68 -8.05
N VAL A 158 -1.82 38.59 -8.32
CA VAL A 158 -2.13 37.54 -7.34
C VAL A 158 -1.17 36.38 -7.57
N GLY A 159 -0.21 36.20 -6.66
CA GLY A 159 0.78 35.13 -6.73
C GLY A 159 0.11 33.75 -6.63
N ALA A 160 0.27 32.92 -7.66
CA ALA A 160 -0.01 31.50 -7.56
C ALA A 160 1.07 30.84 -6.69
N VAL A 161 0.73 30.52 -5.44
CA VAL A 161 1.58 29.70 -4.57
C VAL A 161 1.42 28.25 -5.03
N ALA A 162 2.31 27.79 -5.90
CA ALA A 162 2.45 26.37 -6.21
C ALA A 162 3.49 25.78 -5.24
N ASP A 163 3.00 25.06 -4.23
CA ASP A 163 3.84 24.37 -3.25
C ASP A 163 4.59 23.23 -3.96
N ALA A 164 5.93 23.34 -4.06
CA ALA A 164 6.77 22.37 -4.76
C ALA A 164 6.69 20.95 -4.15
N THR A 165 6.20 20.83 -2.92
CA THR A 165 5.93 19.58 -2.21
C THR A 165 4.77 18.76 -2.79
N GLN A 166 3.83 19.38 -3.54
CA GLN A 166 2.74 18.66 -4.21
C GLN A 166 3.19 17.93 -5.50
N LEU A 167 4.36 18.24 -6.06
CA LEU A 167 4.81 17.70 -7.35
C LEU A 167 5.18 16.20 -7.29
N LEU A 168 5.78 15.74 -6.19
CA LEU A 168 6.18 14.34 -6.03
C LEU A 168 4.98 13.46 -5.66
N GLY A 169 4.15 13.92 -4.72
CA GLY A 169 2.95 13.20 -4.30
C GLY A 169 1.85 13.24 -5.36
N GLY A 170 1.61 14.40 -5.97
CA GLY A 170 0.49 14.61 -6.88
C GLY A 170 0.62 13.93 -8.25
N ALA A 171 1.82 13.58 -8.73
CA ALA A 171 1.94 12.82 -9.99
C ALA A 171 1.81 11.31 -9.78
N LEU A 172 2.26 10.79 -8.64
CA LEU A 172 2.11 9.38 -8.26
C LEU A 172 0.70 9.07 -7.70
N VAL A 173 0.01 10.08 -7.16
CA VAL A 173 -1.35 9.96 -6.58
C VAL A 173 -2.45 10.37 -7.57
N ARG A 174 -2.15 11.14 -8.64
CA ARG A 174 -3.14 11.43 -9.69
C ARG A 174 -3.11 10.31 -10.73
N GLY A 175 -4.16 9.50 -10.77
CA GLY A 175 -4.40 8.52 -11.84
C GLY A 175 -4.40 9.18 -13.24
N TYR A 176 -4.28 8.38 -14.29
CA TYR A 176 -4.27 8.93 -15.65
C TYR A 176 -5.68 9.32 -16.10
N GLY A 177 -5.74 10.21 -17.11
CA GLY A 177 -7.01 10.58 -17.72
C GLY A 177 -7.62 9.41 -18.49
N ARG A 178 -8.95 9.42 -18.65
CA ARG A 178 -9.71 8.33 -19.31
C ARG A 178 -9.14 7.89 -20.66
N GLU A 179 -8.63 8.81 -21.48
CA GLU A 179 -8.05 8.48 -22.79
C GLU A 179 -6.76 7.67 -22.66
N MET A 180 -5.91 8.00 -21.69
CA MET A 180 -4.66 7.29 -21.41
C MET A 180 -4.95 5.88 -20.85
N GLU A 181 -5.93 5.76 -19.97
CA GLU A 181 -6.37 4.46 -19.44
C GLU A 181 -6.89 3.54 -20.57
N LEU A 182 -7.75 4.07 -21.45
CA LEU A 182 -8.24 3.33 -22.61
C LEU A 182 -7.12 2.90 -23.55
N GLN A 183 -6.14 3.77 -23.80
CA GLN A 183 -4.98 3.45 -24.60
C GLN A 183 -4.13 2.35 -23.96
N ALA A 184 -3.96 2.38 -22.63
CA ALA A 184 -3.20 1.37 -21.91
C ALA A 184 -3.90 0.00 -21.92
N ASP A 185 -5.24 -0.03 -21.81
CA ASP A 185 -6.04 -1.24 -21.94
C ASP A 185 -5.90 -1.85 -23.34
N GLU A 186 -6.01 -1.05 -24.40
CA GLU A 186 -5.87 -1.51 -25.78
C GLU A 186 -4.48 -2.08 -26.07
N LEU A 187 -3.42 -1.38 -25.63
CA LEU A 187 -2.04 -1.82 -25.79
C LEU A 187 -1.75 -3.05 -24.94
N GLY A 188 -2.18 -3.04 -23.68
CA GLY A 188 -1.97 -4.14 -22.75
C GLY A 188 -2.64 -5.42 -23.26
N LEU A 189 -3.87 -5.33 -23.78
CA LEU A 189 -4.57 -6.49 -24.34
C LEU A 189 -3.78 -7.11 -25.50
N GLN A 190 -3.30 -6.25 -26.40
CA GLN A 190 -2.48 -6.66 -27.52
C GLN A 190 -1.15 -7.31 -27.08
N TYR A 191 -0.46 -6.72 -26.09
CA TYR A 191 0.80 -7.26 -25.58
C TYR A 191 0.59 -8.60 -24.88
N LEU A 192 -0.49 -8.71 -24.10
CA LEU A 192 -0.88 -9.92 -23.40
C LEU A 192 -1.16 -11.05 -24.39
N ALA A 193 -1.98 -10.81 -25.41
CA ALA A 193 -2.31 -11.77 -26.45
C ALA A 193 -1.05 -12.22 -27.23
N ARG A 194 -0.22 -11.27 -27.69
CA ARG A 194 1.03 -11.56 -28.41
C ARG A 194 2.03 -12.37 -27.59
N SER A 195 2.01 -12.22 -26.27
CA SER A 195 2.89 -12.97 -25.36
C SER A 195 2.39 -14.40 -25.05
N GLY A 196 1.21 -14.78 -25.57
CA GLY A 196 0.62 -16.12 -25.47
C GLY A 196 -0.22 -16.37 -24.21
N TYR A 197 -0.51 -15.32 -23.42
CA TYR A 197 -1.44 -15.40 -22.29
C TYR A 197 -2.89 -15.22 -22.75
N ASP A 198 -3.83 -15.78 -21.98
CA ASP A 198 -5.25 -15.65 -22.29
C ASP A 198 -5.73 -14.20 -22.08
N PRO A 199 -6.26 -13.51 -23.10
CA PRO A 199 -6.75 -12.14 -22.99
C PRO A 199 -7.91 -11.98 -21.99
N GLN A 200 -8.63 -13.05 -21.66
CA GLN A 200 -9.67 -13.07 -20.61
C GLN A 200 -9.13 -12.73 -19.23
N ALA A 201 -7.81 -12.86 -19.02
CA ALA A 201 -7.20 -12.50 -17.75
C ALA A 201 -7.38 -11.02 -17.39
N MET A 202 -7.44 -10.10 -18.37
CA MET A 202 -7.73 -8.69 -18.08
C MET A 202 -9.12 -8.51 -17.47
N ALA A 203 -10.14 -9.16 -18.05
CA ALA A 203 -11.50 -9.11 -17.49
C ALA A 203 -11.53 -9.74 -16.08
N ARG A 204 -10.77 -10.81 -15.86
CA ARG A 204 -10.69 -11.46 -14.56
C ARG A 204 -10.08 -10.55 -13.49
N VAL A 205 -9.06 -9.75 -13.82
CA VAL A 205 -8.49 -8.75 -12.90
C VAL A 205 -9.55 -7.73 -12.49
N VAL A 206 -10.39 -7.25 -13.42
CA VAL A 206 -11.50 -6.34 -13.10
C VAL A 206 -12.45 -6.97 -12.09
N GLU A 207 -12.84 -8.22 -12.31
CA GLU A 207 -13.73 -8.96 -11.40
C GLU A 207 -13.12 -9.13 -10.00
N VAL A 208 -11.81 -9.42 -9.91
CA VAL A 208 -11.08 -9.49 -8.63
C VAL A 208 -11.27 -8.19 -7.86
N LEU A 209 -11.03 -7.05 -8.50
CA LEU A 209 -11.06 -5.74 -7.86
C LEU A 209 -12.48 -5.28 -7.52
N GLN A 210 -13.46 -5.59 -8.38
CA GLN A 210 -14.88 -5.38 -8.07
C GLN A 210 -15.31 -6.19 -6.84
N ALA A 211 -14.85 -7.44 -6.71
CA ALA A 211 -15.13 -8.29 -5.55
C ALA A 211 -14.54 -7.69 -4.27
N GLN A 212 -13.34 -7.10 -4.31
CA GLN A 212 -12.76 -6.37 -3.18
C GLN A 212 -13.63 -5.18 -2.78
N GLY A 213 -14.00 -4.33 -3.73
CA GLY A 213 -14.86 -3.18 -3.47
C GLY A 213 -16.23 -3.58 -2.90
N ALA A 214 -16.82 -4.67 -3.41
CA ALA A 214 -18.08 -5.21 -2.90
C ALA A 214 -17.94 -5.79 -1.49
N PHE A 215 -16.84 -6.48 -1.20
CA PHE A 215 -16.53 -6.98 0.13
C PHE A 215 -16.37 -5.82 1.14
N LEU A 216 -15.63 -4.78 0.77
CA LEU A 216 -15.47 -3.58 1.59
C LEU A 216 -16.78 -2.87 1.91
N ARG A 217 -17.62 -2.65 0.88
CA ARG A 217 -18.94 -2.01 1.05
C ARG A 217 -19.93 -2.84 1.86
N SER A 218 -19.72 -4.16 1.97
CA SER A 218 -20.63 -5.03 2.73
C SER A 218 -20.55 -4.86 4.24
N GLY A 219 -19.57 -4.09 4.76
CA GLY A 219 -19.31 -3.95 6.19
C GLY A 219 -18.80 -5.24 6.86
N ARG A 220 -18.47 -6.26 6.05
CA ARG A 220 -17.86 -7.54 6.45
C ARG A 220 -16.34 -7.54 6.30
N ALA A 221 -15.78 -6.43 5.82
CA ALA A 221 -14.36 -6.18 5.92
C ALA A 221 -14.00 -5.95 7.38
N ASP A 222 -12.80 -6.38 7.75
CA ASP A 222 -12.25 -6.07 9.05
C ASP A 222 -12.17 -4.55 9.21
N PRO A 223 -12.80 -3.93 10.21
CA PRO A 223 -12.61 -2.51 10.46
C PRO A 223 -11.13 -2.17 10.78
N ASP A 224 -10.31 -3.16 11.15
CA ASP A 224 -8.89 -3.02 11.48
C ASP A 224 -7.93 -3.28 10.30
N ARG A 225 -8.41 -3.83 9.18
CA ARG A 225 -7.58 -4.04 8.00
C ARG A 225 -7.63 -2.77 7.16
N LYS A 226 -6.49 -2.12 6.97
CA LYS A 226 -6.30 -1.20 5.84
C LYS A 226 -6.37 -2.04 4.57
N ASP A 227 -7.57 -2.43 4.17
CA ASP A 227 -7.81 -2.82 2.81
C ASP A 227 -7.64 -1.54 2.00
N GLY A 228 -6.39 -1.32 1.57
CA GLY A 228 -5.98 -0.16 0.80
C GLY A 228 -6.98 0.02 -0.32
N GLY A 229 -7.77 1.10 -0.22
CA GLY A 229 -8.66 1.52 -1.28
C GLY A 229 -7.85 1.57 -2.56
N TYR A 230 -8.34 0.84 -3.56
CA TYR A 230 -7.70 0.77 -4.86
C TYR A 230 -7.69 2.15 -5.51
N HIS A 231 -6.56 2.86 -5.50
CA HIS A 231 -6.48 4.24 -6.01
C HIS A 231 -5.97 4.39 -7.45
N GLY A 232 -5.84 3.31 -8.24
CA GLY A 232 -5.49 3.37 -9.66
C GLY A 232 -6.02 2.18 -10.44
N LEU A 233 -6.19 2.27 -11.77
CA LEU A 233 -6.74 1.30 -12.78
C LEU A 233 -8.27 1.13 -12.90
N PHE A 234 -9.10 1.13 -11.84
CA PHE A 234 -10.55 0.80 -11.96
C PHE A 234 -11.48 1.54 -10.98
N ASP A 235 -10.95 2.53 -10.24
CA ASP A 235 -11.76 3.35 -9.32
C ASP A 235 -12.79 4.24 -10.07
N SER A 236 -12.74 4.28 -11.41
CA SER A 236 -13.60 5.14 -12.23
C SER A 236 -14.09 4.48 -13.53
N HIS A 237 -15.18 3.69 -13.45
CA HIS A 237 -16.31 3.61 -14.42
C HIS A 237 -16.69 2.21 -14.99
N PRO A 238 -17.99 1.84 -14.97
CA PRO A 238 -18.56 0.68 -15.68
C PRO A 238 -18.32 0.61 -17.20
N ALA A 239 -17.89 1.71 -17.82
CA ALA A 239 -17.63 1.80 -19.25
C ALA A 239 -16.35 1.05 -19.68
N HIS A 240 -15.39 0.83 -18.77
CA HIS A 240 -14.17 0.05 -19.07
C HIS A 240 -14.50 -1.42 -19.33
N GLU A 241 -15.35 -2.02 -18.51
CA GLU A 241 -15.71 -3.44 -18.61
C GLU A 241 -16.40 -3.77 -19.95
N VAL A 242 -17.36 -2.95 -20.38
CA VAL A 242 -18.07 -3.14 -21.66
C VAL A 242 -17.10 -3.04 -22.84
N ARG A 243 -16.15 -2.11 -22.78
CA ARG A 243 -15.18 -1.90 -23.86
C ARG A 243 -14.10 -2.99 -23.88
N LEU A 244 -13.62 -3.42 -22.72
CA LEU A 244 -12.67 -4.52 -22.61
C LEU A 244 -13.26 -5.79 -23.24
N ARG A 245 -14.54 -6.10 -22.96
CA ARG A 245 -15.25 -7.21 -23.62
C ARG A 245 -15.36 -7.03 -25.14
N GLN A 246 -15.57 -5.80 -25.63
CA GLN A 246 -15.58 -5.51 -27.08
C GLN A 246 -14.21 -5.72 -27.73
N LEU A 247 -13.14 -5.31 -27.06
CA LEU A 247 -11.76 -5.49 -27.54
C LEU A 247 -11.37 -6.97 -27.52
N MET A 248 -11.71 -7.69 -26.46
CA MET A 248 -11.47 -9.13 -26.33
C MET A 248 -12.22 -9.95 -27.38
N GLY A 249 -13.41 -9.53 -27.80
CA GLY A 249 -14.13 -10.15 -28.91
C GLY A 249 -13.37 -10.12 -30.25
N ARG A 250 -12.39 -9.22 -30.40
CA ARG A 250 -11.51 -9.12 -31.58
C ARG A 250 -10.22 -9.94 -31.44
N GLU A 251 -9.77 -10.17 -30.21
CA GLU A 251 -8.54 -10.88 -29.83
C GLU A 251 -8.85 -12.29 -29.27
N ALA A 252 -9.94 -12.93 -29.73
CA ALA A 252 -10.40 -14.20 -29.16
C ALA A 252 -9.32 -15.31 -29.26
N GLY A 253 -8.84 -15.82 -28.12
CA GLY A 253 -7.76 -16.81 -28.13
C GLY A 253 -7.49 -17.58 -26.83
N SER A 254 -7.25 -18.88 -27.01
CA SER A 254 -6.92 -19.98 -26.08
C SER A 254 -5.54 -19.87 -25.40
N GLY A 255 -5.21 -18.69 -24.89
CA GLY A 255 -3.92 -18.45 -24.25
C GLY A 255 -3.72 -19.24 -22.95
N VAL A 256 -2.48 -19.29 -22.45
CA VAL A 256 -2.19 -20.01 -21.21
C VAL A 256 -2.59 -19.19 -19.98
N TRP A 257 -3.09 -19.86 -18.94
CA TRP A 257 -3.36 -19.24 -17.63
C TRP A 257 -2.21 -19.46 -16.63
N ASN A 258 -1.49 -20.57 -16.74
CA ASN A 258 -0.35 -20.93 -15.87
C ASN A 258 -0.65 -20.85 -14.35
N ARG A 259 -1.81 -21.38 -13.93
CA ARG A 259 -2.22 -21.39 -12.51
C ARG A 259 -1.22 -22.12 -11.60
N ASP A 260 -0.71 -23.28 -12.02
CA ASP A 260 0.19 -24.08 -11.19
C ASP A 260 1.47 -23.33 -10.82
N ALA A 261 2.14 -22.71 -11.81
CA ALA A 261 3.35 -21.92 -11.59
C ALA A 261 3.07 -20.71 -10.69
N TYR A 262 1.91 -20.07 -10.88
CA TYR A 262 1.51 -18.91 -10.10
C TYR A 262 1.28 -19.26 -8.63
N PHE A 263 0.49 -20.29 -8.34
CA PHE A 263 0.23 -20.70 -6.95
C PHE A 263 1.50 -21.17 -6.25
N GLN A 264 2.38 -21.90 -6.94
CA GLN A 264 3.69 -22.28 -6.39
C GLN A 264 4.56 -21.07 -6.04
N ALA A 265 4.56 -20.04 -6.89
CA ALA A 265 5.31 -18.80 -6.64
C ALA A 265 4.76 -17.98 -5.46
N LEU A 266 3.49 -18.18 -5.07
CA LEU A 266 2.85 -17.46 -3.97
C LEU A 266 2.88 -18.19 -2.63
N ASP A 267 3.31 -19.46 -2.56
CA ASP A 267 3.36 -20.17 -1.29
C ASP A 267 4.34 -19.49 -0.32
N GLY A 268 3.85 -19.09 0.85
CA GLY A 268 4.62 -18.34 1.84
C GLY A 268 4.53 -16.81 1.72
N LEU A 269 3.82 -16.28 0.71
CA LEU A 269 3.61 -14.83 0.55
C LEU A 269 2.93 -14.24 1.79
N VAL A 270 3.47 -13.14 2.31
CA VAL A 270 2.91 -12.44 3.48
C VAL A 270 1.61 -11.72 3.10
N VAL A 271 0.57 -11.88 3.93
CA VAL A 271 -0.75 -11.23 3.80
C VAL A 271 -0.97 -10.24 4.93
N GLY A 272 -1.59 -9.10 4.62
CA GLY A 272 -1.81 -8.03 5.60
C GLY A 272 -0.53 -7.24 5.86
N GLU A 273 -0.45 -6.50 6.95
CA GLU A 273 0.69 -5.60 7.22
C GLU A 273 2.05 -6.36 7.28
N PRO A 274 3.17 -5.73 6.84
CA PRO A 274 4.48 -6.35 6.86
C PRO A 274 4.91 -6.85 8.24
N ALA A 275 5.60 -7.99 8.30
CA ALA A 275 6.10 -8.60 9.54
C ALA A 275 7.27 -7.88 10.22
N ALA A 276 7.56 -6.65 9.84
CA ALA A 276 8.60 -5.83 10.46
C ALA A 276 8.06 -4.93 11.58
N GLN A 277 6.74 -4.89 11.83
CA GLN A 277 6.15 -3.86 12.69
C GLN A 277 5.34 -4.55 13.81
N GLY A 278 4.27 -5.30 13.56
CA GLY A 278 3.59 -5.93 14.70
C GLY A 278 2.27 -6.62 14.37
N VAL A 279 1.85 -7.51 15.26
CA VAL A 279 0.76 -8.46 15.03
C VAL A 279 -0.21 -8.45 16.20
N LEU A 280 -1.48 -8.16 15.94
CA LEU A 280 -2.56 -8.31 16.91
C LEU A 280 -3.13 -9.74 16.86
N ARG A 281 -3.14 -10.44 18.00
CA ARG A 281 -3.81 -11.74 18.20
C ARG A 281 -4.77 -11.64 19.38
N GLY A 282 -6.07 -11.63 19.09
CA GLY A 282 -7.08 -11.30 20.08
C GLY A 282 -6.86 -9.88 20.61
N ARG A 283 -6.53 -9.73 21.90
CA ARG A 283 -6.18 -8.43 22.50
C ARG A 283 -4.67 -8.18 22.59
N ARG A 284 -3.82 -9.18 22.37
CA ARG A 284 -2.37 -9.05 22.55
C ARG A 284 -1.73 -8.62 21.23
N PHE A 285 -1.03 -7.49 21.26
CA PHE A 285 -0.20 -7.00 20.18
C PHE A 285 1.27 -7.38 20.42
N TYR A 286 1.94 -7.90 19.39
CA TYR A 286 3.35 -8.29 19.43
C TYR A 286 4.14 -7.46 18.42
N HIS A 287 5.15 -6.72 18.87
CA HIS A 287 5.99 -5.91 18.00
C HIS A 287 7.42 -6.45 17.99
N ARG A 288 7.78 -7.17 16.92
CA ARG A 288 9.06 -7.90 16.85
C ARG A 288 10.28 -6.97 16.91
N SER A 289 10.27 -5.85 16.18
CA SER A 289 11.43 -4.95 16.12
C SER A 289 11.68 -4.19 17.43
N LEU A 290 10.61 -3.85 18.16
CA LEU A 290 10.70 -3.29 19.51
C LEU A 290 10.95 -4.37 20.58
N GLY A 291 10.76 -5.65 20.24
CA GLY A 291 10.91 -6.76 21.18
C GLY A 291 9.86 -6.78 22.29
N VAL A 292 8.65 -6.24 22.05
CA VAL A 292 7.62 -6.08 23.09
C VAL A 292 6.28 -6.72 22.73
N ALA A 293 5.52 -7.05 23.78
CA ALA A 293 4.12 -7.41 23.68
C ALA A 293 3.29 -6.56 24.66
N LEU A 294 2.09 -6.15 24.25
CA LEU A 294 1.15 -5.37 25.07
C LEU A 294 -0.30 -5.73 24.75
N ASP A 295 -1.20 -5.56 25.70
CA ASP A 295 -2.64 -5.75 25.54
C ASP A 295 -3.31 -4.45 25.08
N ILE A 296 -3.98 -4.51 23.94
CA ILE A 296 -4.77 -3.43 23.37
C ILE A 296 -6.17 -3.44 24.01
N PRO A 297 -6.70 -2.29 24.47
CA PRO A 297 -8.03 -2.23 25.03
C PRO A 297 -9.11 -2.66 24.00
N PRO A 298 -10.24 -3.25 24.45
CA PRO A 298 -11.30 -3.68 23.53
C PRO A 298 -11.83 -2.53 22.65
N GLY A 299 -11.94 -2.79 21.35
CA GLY A 299 -12.43 -1.80 20.38
C GLY A 299 -11.43 -0.69 20.02
N TRP A 300 -10.22 -0.71 20.59
CA TRP A 300 -9.16 0.19 20.16
C TRP A 300 -8.46 -0.36 18.92
N ARG A 301 -8.08 0.56 18.04
CA ARG A 301 -7.46 0.26 16.74
C ARG A 301 -5.98 0.58 16.81
N VAL A 302 -5.13 -0.27 16.24
CA VAL A 302 -3.67 -0.05 16.22
C VAL A 302 -3.22 0.31 14.81
N VAL A 303 -2.47 1.41 14.72
CA VAL A 303 -1.67 1.79 13.56
C VAL A 303 -0.22 1.60 13.93
N ASP A 304 0.44 0.78 13.14
CA ASP A 304 1.79 0.32 13.40
C ASP A 304 2.75 0.96 12.40
N GLU A 305 3.84 1.52 12.91
CA GLU A 305 4.87 2.21 12.15
C GLU A 305 6.24 1.65 12.54
N SER A 306 7.23 1.73 11.64
CA SER A 306 8.57 1.13 11.80
C SER A 306 9.26 1.33 13.16
N MET A 307 8.98 2.42 13.88
CA MET A 307 9.56 2.72 15.19
C MET A 307 8.53 3.21 16.23
N ALA A 308 7.23 3.09 15.94
CA ALA A 308 6.17 3.58 16.83
C ALA A 308 4.89 2.78 16.66
N VAL A 309 4.21 2.53 17.78
CA VAL A 309 2.86 1.93 17.79
C VAL A 309 1.88 3.00 18.22
N THR A 310 0.87 3.28 17.42
CA THR A 310 -0.20 4.23 17.76
C THR A 310 -1.53 3.50 17.88
N ALA A 311 -2.13 3.48 19.07
CA ALA A 311 -3.48 2.97 19.26
C ALA A 311 -4.49 4.13 19.35
N TYR A 312 -5.69 3.95 18.80
CA TYR A 312 -6.80 4.90 18.85
C TYR A 312 -8.01 4.27 19.54
N SER A 313 -8.76 5.06 20.32
CA SER A 313 -10.07 4.64 20.82
C SER A 313 -11.04 4.36 19.67
N ALA A 314 -12.10 3.60 19.96
CA ALA A 314 -13.12 3.22 18.97
C ALA A 314 -13.69 4.45 18.20
N ASP A 315 -13.94 5.54 18.91
CA ASP A 315 -14.42 6.81 18.38
C ASP A 315 -13.33 7.73 17.80
N GLY A 316 -12.05 7.34 17.92
CA GLY A 316 -10.89 8.12 17.49
C GLY A 316 -10.60 9.37 18.32
N ALA A 317 -11.29 9.59 19.45
CA ALA A 317 -11.12 10.78 20.28
C ALA A 317 -9.82 10.77 21.10
N VAL A 318 -9.30 9.59 21.41
CA VAL A 318 -8.09 9.36 22.20
C VAL A 318 -7.09 8.58 21.37
N PHE A 319 -5.82 8.96 21.45
CA PHE A 319 -4.71 8.19 20.91
C PHE A 319 -3.71 7.83 22.01
N LEU A 320 -2.96 6.76 21.82
CA LEU A 320 -1.83 6.31 22.65
C LEU A 320 -0.67 5.95 21.72
N VAL A 321 0.45 6.66 21.83
CA VAL A 321 1.68 6.37 21.09
C VAL A 321 2.67 5.67 22.02
N LEU A 322 3.27 4.59 21.55
CA LEU A 322 4.42 3.89 22.14
C LEU A 322 5.63 4.05 21.21
N ARG A 323 6.77 4.44 21.78
CA ARG A 323 8.09 4.46 21.11
C ARG A 323 9.13 3.81 22.01
N SER A 324 10.24 3.37 21.43
CA SER A 324 11.42 2.96 22.20
C SER A 324 12.60 3.88 21.95
N GLU A 325 13.49 3.97 22.93
CA GLU A 325 14.81 4.58 22.83
C GLU A 325 15.81 3.79 23.66
N PRO A 326 17.12 3.81 23.32
CA PRO A 326 18.14 3.18 24.15
C PRO A 326 18.07 3.66 25.59
N LEU A 327 18.17 2.74 26.55
CA LEU A 327 18.07 3.07 27.96
C LEU A 327 19.27 3.89 28.44
N GLU A 328 19.03 5.08 28.97
CA GLU A 328 20.04 5.86 29.70
C GLU A 328 20.24 5.28 31.11
N PRO A 329 21.44 4.77 31.44
CA PRO A 329 21.68 4.16 32.74
C PRO A 329 21.70 5.20 33.87
N GLY A 330 21.23 4.80 35.05
CA GLY A 330 21.35 5.58 36.28
C GLY A 330 20.20 6.57 36.58
N LEU A 331 19.21 6.71 35.68
CA LEU A 331 18.01 7.50 35.95
C LEU A 331 16.88 6.64 36.52
N SER A 332 16.16 7.15 37.53
CA SER A 332 14.90 6.54 37.96
C SER A 332 13.82 6.75 36.90
N PRO A 333 12.76 5.92 36.84
CA PRO A 333 11.68 6.11 35.87
C PRO A 333 11.06 7.51 35.87
N ILE A 334 10.84 8.10 37.05
CA ILE A 334 10.29 9.47 37.16
C ILE A 334 11.30 10.50 36.63
N ALA A 335 12.58 10.34 36.94
CA ALA A 335 13.62 11.24 36.45
C ALA A 335 13.73 11.17 34.92
N LEU A 336 13.77 9.96 34.36
CA LEU A 336 13.79 9.73 32.92
C LEU A 336 12.58 10.37 32.25
N LEU A 337 11.36 10.14 32.76
CA LEU A 337 10.14 10.79 32.26
C LEU A 337 10.26 12.33 32.28
N GLY A 338 10.83 12.89 33.35
CA GLY A 338 11.09 14.33 33.48
C GLY A 338 11.99 14.90 32.38
N THR A 339 13.02 14.17 31.97
CA THR A 339 13.92 14.61 30.89
C THR A 339 13.24 14.68 29.51
N ARG A 340 12.19 13.86 29.28
CA ARG A 340 11.53 13.73 27.97
C ARG A 340 10.34 14.67 27.75
N VAL A 341 9.90 15.37 28.80
CA VAL A 341 8.74 16.27 28.71
C VAL A 341 9.11 17.74 28.47
N GLY A 342 10.38 18.03 28.16
CA GLY A 342 10.82 19.34 27.67
C GLY A 342 10.57 20.49 28.64
N GLY A 343 10.80 20.28 29.94
CA GLY A 343 10.61 21.30 30.99
C GLY A 343 9.15 21.51 31.42
N ARG A 344 8.19 20.76 30.86
CA ARG A 344 6.79 20.80 31.32
C ARG A 344 6.66 20.19 32.72
N ARG A 345 5.80 20.77 33.54
CA ARG A 345 5.51 20.27 34.88
C ARG A 345 4.77 18.93 34.81
N LEU A 346 5.33 17.91 35.46
CA LEU A 346 4.67 16.65 35.72
C LEU A 346 3.68 16.83 36.89
N LEU A 347 2.41 16.47 36.68
CA LEU A 347 1.40 16.39 37.72
C LEU A 347 1.13 14.93 38.06
N GLU A 348 0.89 14.64 39.35
CA GLU A 348 0.59 13.30 39.84
C GLU A 348 1.61 12.24 39.37
N ALA A 349 2.89 12.62 39.31
CA ALA A 349 3.95 11.70 38.92
C ALA A 349 4.07 10.57 39.96
N ARG A 350 3.96 9.33 39.49
CA ARG A 350 3.99 8.14 40.34
C ARG A 350 4.57 6.94 39.59
N ALA A 351 4.96 5.91 40.34
CA ALA A 351 5.38 4.64 39.76
C ALA A 351 4.20 3.93 39.07
N LEU A 352 4.51 3.12 38.05
CA LEU A 352 3.55 2.19 37.45
C LEU A 352 3.46 0.94 38.33
N GLU A 353 2.50 0.95 39.25
CA GLU A 353 2.16 -0.23 40.06
C GLU A 353 1.53 -1.32 39.20
N GLU A 354 1.81 -2.58 39.54
CA GLU A 354 1.29 -3.79 38.87
C GLU A 354 1.62 -3.87 37.37
N ALA A 355 2.69 -3.20 36.94
CA ALA A 355 3.21 -3.31 35.58
C ALA A 355 4.22 -4.46 35.45
N ALA A 356 4.27 -5.09 34.28
CA ALA A 356 5.26 -6.13 34.00
C ALA A 356 6.69 -5.57 33.85
N LEU A 357 6.83 -4.28 33.53
CA LEU A 357 8.10 -3.55 33.50
C LEU A 357 8.08 -2.40 34.53
N PRO A 358 9.20 -2.15 35.24
CA PRO A 358 9.29 -1.02 36.15
C PRO A 358 9.17 0.29 35.37
N GLY A 359 8.40 1.24 35.91
CA GLY A 359 8.11 2.46 35.18
C GLY A 359 7.45 3.55 36.01
N ALA A 360 7.13 4.66 35.37
CA ALA A 360 6.43 5.78 35.96
C ALA A 360 5.45 6.42 34.99
N THR A 361 4.44 7.09 35.53
CA THR A 361 3.44 7.84 34.77
C THR A 361 3.12 9.17 35.42
N ALA A 362 2.69 10.14 34.62
CA ALA A 362 2.31 11.47 35.06
C ALA A 362 1.30 12.10 34.07
N TRP A 363 0.66 13.18 34.51
CA TRP A 363 -0.08 14.10 33.66
C TRP A 363 0.78 15.30 33.25
N LEU A 364 0.57 15.81 32.04
CA LEU A 364 1.12 17.09 31.60
C LEU A 364 0.04 18.18 31.56
N THR A 365 0.41 19.38 32.01
CA THR A 365 -0.44 20.58 31.92
C THR A 365 -0.48 21.17 30.50
N GLY A 366 -1.65 21.69 30.11
CA GLY A 366 -1.85 22.48 28.89
C GLY A 366 -2.66 21.73 27.80
N PRO A 367 -3.38 22.44 26.91
CA PRO A 367 -4.12 21.81 25.82
C PRO A 367 -3.17 21.36 24.68
N PRO A 368 -3.35 20.15 24.12
CA PRO A 368 -4.21 19.08 24.61
C PRO A 368 -3.63 18.43 25.87
N ALA A 369 -4.51 18.03 26.80
CA ALA A 369 -4.13 17.27 27.99
C ALA A 369 -3.47 15.94 27.58
N ARG A 370 -2.43 15.52 28.31
CA ARG A 370 -1.68 14.30 28.00
C ARG A 370 -1.39 13.47 29.24
N ARG A 371 -1.54 12.17 29.09
CA ARG A 371 -1.00 11.16 30.01
C ARG A 371 0.31 10.67 29.42
N VAL A 372 1.39 10.74 30.19
CA VAL A 372 2.71 10.27 29.76
C VAL A 372 3.18 9.16 30.68
N ALA A 373 3.95 8.22 30.14
CA ALA A 373 4.59 7.19 30.94
C ALA A 373 5.91 6.75 30.33
N VAL A 374 6.76 6.16 31.16
CA VAL A 374 7.94 5.42 30.74
C VAL A 374 7.96 4.06 31.42
N ALA A 375 8.30 3.01 30.68
CA ALA A 375 8.59 1.68 31.19
C ALA A 375 10.03 1.29 30.81
N ILE A 376 10.77 0.71 31.74
CA ILE A 376 12.19 0.40 31.60
C ILE A 376 12.33 -1.10 31.30
N GLY A 377 12.83 -1.43 30.11
CA GLY A 377 13.27 -2.77 29.74
C GLY A 377 14.77 -2.95 29.99
N GLU A 378 15.34 -4.06 29.48
CA GLU A 378 16.76 -4.37 29.69
C GLU A 378 17.70 -3.42 28.93
N SER A 379 17.40 -3.13 27.66
CA SER A 379 18.24 -2.29 26.78
C SER A 379 17.55 -1.01 26.30
N TYR A 380 16.24 -0.89 26.51
CA TYR A 380 15.41 0.18 25.98
C TYR A 380 14.48 0.74 27.05
N ALA A 381 14.22 2.04 26.96
CA ALA A 381 13.10 2.70 27.60
C ALA A 381 11.94 2.82 26.61
N TYR A 382 10.73 2.51 27.07
CA TYR A 382 9.50 2.58 26.30
C TYR A 382 8.69 3.78 26.74
N LEU A 383 8.53 4.75 25.83
CA LEU A 383 7.86 6.02 26.09
C LEU A 383 6.43 5.97 25.57
N PHE A 384 5.48 6.31 26.44
CA PHE A 384 4.07 6.39 26.12
C PHE A 384 3.56 7.82 26.19
N VAL A 385 2.78 8.22 25.19
CA VAL A 385 2.03 9.48 25.18
C VAL A 385 0.61 9.21 24.75
N ALA A 386 -0.33 9.36 25.68
CA ALA A 386 -1.76 9.40 25.37
C ALA A 386 -2.27 10.84 25.34
N GLY A 387 -3.11 11.15 24.36
CA GLY A 387 -3.65 12.49 24.16
C GLY A 387 -5.06 12.47 23.60
N ALA A 388 -5.78 13.56 23.84
CA ALA A 388 -7.10 13.83 23.25
C ALA A 388 -7.30 15.33 23.06
N MET A 389 -8.15 15.73 22.11
CA MET A 389 -8.51 17.14 21.92
C MET A 389 -9.29 17.71 23.12
N LYS A 390 -10.14 16.88 23.74
CA LYS A 390 -10.88 17.21 24.97
C LYS A 390 -10.28 16.43 26.14
N GLU A 391 -9.92 17.14 27.21
CA GLU A 391 -9.36 16.54 28.42
C GLU A 391 -10.28 15.48 29.04
N GLU A 392 -11.59 15.74 29.05
CA GLU A 392 -12.61 14.81 29.55
C GLU A 392 -12.58 13.45 28.83
N ALA A 393 -12.39 13.44 27.50
CA ALA A 393 -12.29 12.20 26.73
C ALA A 393 -11.09 11.35 27.18
N LEU A 394 -9.94 11.99 27.40
CA LEU A 394 -8.75 11.31 27.91
C LEU A 394 -8.94 10.84 29.36
N ARG A 395 -9.60 11.63 30.22
CA ARG A 395 -9.89 11.24 31.61
C ARG A 395 -10.81 10.01 31.66
N ASN A 396 -11.82 9.92 30.79
CA ASN A 396 -12.71 8.78 30.70
C ASN A 396 -12.00 7.51 30.19
N ALA A 397 -11.02 7.68 29.30
CA ALA A 397 -10.22 6.58 28.75
C ALA A 397 -8.99 6.21 29.60
N ASP A 398 -8.67 6.98 30.65
CA ASP A 398 -7.39 6.88 31.37
C ASP A 398 -7.13 5.50 31.98
N ALA A 399 -8.18 4.86 32.51
CA ALA A 399 -8.06 3.50 33.05
C ALA A 399 -7.65 2.48 31.97
N GLN A 400 -8.18 2.62 30.75
CA GLN A 400 -7.84 1.76 29.60
C GLN A 400 -6.41 2.04 29.13
N VAL A 401 -6.01 3.32 29.08
CA VAL A 401 -4.64 3.74 28.75
C VAL A 401 -3.63 3.13 29.73
N LEU A 402 -3.86 3.26 31.03
CA LEU A 402 -2.95 2.72 32.05
C LEU A 402 -2.91 1.19 32.03
N ALA A 403 -4.03 0.52 31.79
CA ALA A 403 -4.06 -0.94 31.65
C ALA A 403 -3.21 -1.40 30.46
N CYS A 404 -3.30 -0.71 29.31
CA CYS A 404 -2.46 -0.96 28.14
C CYS A 404 -0.97 -0.77 28.48
N ILE A 405 -0.59 0.35 29.10
CA ILE A 405 0.80 0.64 29.48
C ILE A 405 1.36 -0.42 30.45
N ARG A 406 0.59 -0.82 31.48
CA ARG A 406 1.02 -1.81 32.48
C ARG A 406 1.22 -3.21 31.89
N SER A 407 0.49 -3.53 30.83
CA SER A 407 0.58 -4.84 30.16
C SER A 407 1.83 -5.01 29.30
N LEU A 408 2.58 -3.92 29.05
CA LEU A 408 3.81 -3.93 28.28
C LEU A 408 4.84 -4.85 28.95
N ARG A 409 5.35 -5.80 28.18
CA ARG A 409 6.44 -6.70 28.58
C ARG A 409 7.35 -6.98 27.39
N GLY A 410 8.56 -7.45 27.67
CA GLY A 410 9.41 -8.05 26.64
C GLY A 410 8.75 -9.28 26.01
N MET A 411 9.06 -9.54 24.74
CA MET A 411 8.66 -10.77 24.07
C MET A 411 9.45 -11.97 24.61
N THR A 412 8.74 -13.08 24.80
CA THR A 412 9.30 -14.41 25.09
C THR A 412 9.57 -15.15 23.78
N GLU A 413 10.29 -16.28 23.86
CA GLU A 413 10.48 -17.17 22.69
C GLU A 413 9.14 -17.67 22.12
N GLN A 414 8.14 -17.92 22.96
CA GLN A 414 6.81 -18.34 22.50
C GLN A 414 6.11 -17.23 21.71
N ASP A 415 6.28 -15.96 22.11
CA ASP A 415 5.71 -14.80 21.40
C ASP A 415 6.28 -14.63 19.99
N ALA A 416 7.49 -15.12 19.74
CA ALA A 416 8.10 -15.04 18.42
C ALA A 416 7.24 -15.71 17.35
N SER A 417 6.59 -16.83 17.69
CA SER A 417 5.66 -17.53 16.79
C SER A 417 4.34 -16.77 16.58
N PHE A 418 3.84 -16.09 17.62
CA PHE A 418 2.63 -15.25 17.52
C PHE A 418 2.86 -13.94 16.76
N ALA A 419 4.12 -13.47 16.72
CA ALA A 419 4.56 -12.31 15.95
C ALA A 419 4.88 -12.65 14.48
N GLU A 420 4.70 -13.89 14.04
CA GLU A 420 4.84 -14.23 12.62
C GLU A 420 3.70 -13.61 11.80
N PRO A 421 4.02 -13.06 10.61
CA PRO A 421 3.00 -12.55 9.72
C PRO A 421 2.13 -13.70 9.26
N ALA A 422 0.86 -13.39 8.99
CA ALA A 422 0.00 -14.33 8.29
C ALA A 422 0.54 -14.55 6.87
N ARG A 423 0.55 -15.81 6.40
CA ARG A 423 1.08 -16.17 5.08
C ARG A 423 0.06 -16.93 4.25
N ILE A 424 0.16 -16.79 2.94
CA ILE A 424 -0.52 -17.68 1.99
C ILE A 424 0.08 -19.07 2.11
N ARG A 425 -0.80 -20.06 2.23
CA ARG A 425 -0.51 -21.45 1.88
C ARG A 425 -1.36 -21.83 0.69
N THR A 426 -0.73 -22.44 -0.30
CA THR A 426 -1.39 -22.94 -1.50
C THR A 426 -1.63 -24.44 -1.37
N LEU A 427 -2.84 -24.88 -1.68
CA LEU A 427 -3.31 -26.25 -1.48
C LEU A 427 -4.07 -26.70 -2.72
N ARG A 428 -4.16 -28.01 -2.92
CA ARG A 428 -5.12 -28.63 -3.85
C ARG A 428 -6.31 -29.15 -3.05
N VAL A 429 -7.50 -28.82 -3.50
CA VAL A 429 -8.76 -29.26 -2.87
C VAL A 429 -8.94 -30.76 -3.14
N GLY A 430 -9.10 -31.54 -2.08
CA GLY A 430 -9.37 -32.97 -2.14
C GLY A 430 -10.85 -33.29 -2.37
N ASN A 431 -11.14 -34.57 -2.64
CA ASN A 431 -12.51 -35.03 -2.80
C ASN A 431 -13.32 -34.85 -1.52
N GLY A 432 -14.52 -34.26 -1.64
CA GLY A 432 -15.44 -34.04 -0.52
C GLY A 432 -15.04 -32.93 0.45
N GLN A 433 -13.99 -32.17 0.15
CA GLN A 433 -13.61 -31.00 0.96
C GLN A 433 -14.42 -29.77 0.57
N HIS A 434 -14.80 -28.99 1.56
CA HIS A 434 -15.53 -27.72 1.44
C HIS A 434 -14.70 -26.58 2.02
N LEU A 435 -15.07 -25.33 1.70
CA LEU A 435 -14.38 -24.14 2.22
C LEU A 435 -14.28 -24.11 3.75
N THR A 436 -15.28 -24.68 4.45
CA THR A 436 -15.29 -24.81 5.93
C THR A 436 -14.12 -25.61 6.48
N ASP A 437 -13.58 -26.56 5.71
CA ASP A 437 -12.48 -27.43 6.13
C ASP A 437 -11.14 -26.69 6.16
N PHE A 438 -11.08 -25.51 5.55
CA PHE A 438 -9.88 -24.70 5.41
C PHE A 438 -9.86 -23.47 6.33
N ILE A 439 -10.85 -23.36 7.22
CA ILE A 439 -10.94 -22.30 8.21
C ILE A 439 -9.95 -22.57 9.34
N SER A 440 -9.13 -21.58 9.69
CA SER A 440 -8.15 -21.68 10.78
C SER A 440 -8.85 -21.52 12.14
N ALA A 441 -8.68 -22.48 13.05
CA ALA A 441 -9.35 -22.50 14.37
C ALA A 441 -8.95 -21.36 15.35
N GLY A 442 -7.97 -20.51 15.00
CA GLY A 442 -7.39 -19.47 15.88
C GLY A 442 -8.10 -18.11 15.85
N THR A 443 -9.19 -17.96 15.11
CA THR A 443 -9.90 -16.70 14.80
C THR A 443 -11.24 -16.63 15.56
N ALA A 444 -11.23 -16.95 16.86
CA ALA A 444 -12.44 -17.05 17.70
C ALA A 444 -13.31 -15.78 17.74
N THR A 445 -12.82 -14.64 17.25
CA THR A 445 -13.53 -13.36 17.17
C THR A 445 -14.26 -13.12 15.85
N VAL A 446 -14.05 -13.95 14.82
CA VAL A 446 -14.61 -13.77 13.46
C VAL A 446 -15.56 -14.92 13.14
N SER A 447 -16.79 -14.61 12.71
CA SER A 447 -17.79 -15.64 12.40
C SER A 447 -17.32 -16.59 11.29
N THR A 448 -17.69 -17.88 11.36
CA THR A 448 -17.36 -18.88 10.32
C THR A 448 -17.71 -18.37 8.92
N HIS A 449 -18.88 -17.74 8.77
CA HIS A 449 -19.34 -17.16 7.50
C HIS A 449 -18.41 -16.06 6.98
N GLU A 450 -17.86 -15.22 7.85
CA GLU A 450 -16.92 -14.17 7.43
C GLU A 450 -15.57 -14.76 7.04
N GLN A 451 -15.07 -15.77 7.77
CA GLN A 451 -13.83 -16.46 7.41
C GLN A 451 -13.94 -17.15 6.05
N GLU A 452 -15.07 -17.79 5.81
CA GLU A 452 -15.48 -18.33 4.53
C GLU A 452 -15.48 -17.30 3.40
N ASN A 453 -16.05 -16.10 3.64
CA ASN A 453 -16.05 -15.03 2.65
C ASN A 453 -14.64 -14.50 2.37
N ARG A 454 -13.75 -14.48 3.37
CA ARG A 454 -12.34 -14.10 3.19
C ARG A 454 -11.58 -15.12 2.35
N ILE A 455 -11.81 -16.42 2.56
CA ILE A 455 -11.24 -17.47 1.68
C ILE A 455 -11.80 -17.32 0.26
N ARG A 456 -13.11 -17.09 0.11
CA ARG A 456 -13.72 -16.85 -1.21
C ARG A 456 -13.11 -15.66 -1.91
N LEU A 457 -12.94 -14.55 -1.20
CA LEU A 457 -12.36 -13.32 -1.73
C LEU A 457 -10.91 -13.55 -2.20
N LEU A 458 -10.11 -14.26 -1.42
CA LEU A 458 -8.72 -14.59 -1.76
C LEU A 458 -8.60 -15.46 -3.02
N ASN A 459 -9.65 -16.22 -3.36
CA ASN A 459 -9.65 -17.20 -4.43
C ASN A 459 -10.59 -16.86 -5.60
N ASN A 460 -11.05 -15.61 -5.69
CA ASN A 460 -11.96 -15.15 -6.74
C ASN A 460 -13.28 -15.96 -6.80
N LEU A 461 -13.76 -16.43 -5.65
CA LEU A 461 -15.03 -17.12 -5.45
C LEU A 461 -16.08 -16.24 -4.76
N TYR A 462 -15.74 -15.01 -4.37
CA TYR A 462 -16.67 -14.12 -3.70
C TYR A 462 -17.79 -13.63 -4.65
N PRO A 463 -19.06 -13.51 -4.23
CA PRO A 463 -19.57 -13.77 -2.87
C PRO A 463 -20.11 -15.18 -2.61
N ILE A 464 -20.40 -15.96 -3.65
CA ILE A 464 -21.20 -17.20 -3.53
C ILE A 464 -20.53 -18.45 -4.13
N GLY A 465 -19.37 -18.30 -4.77
CA GLY A 465 -18.62 -19.41 -5.34
C GLY A 465 -18.12 -20.38 -4.27
N ASP A 466 -17.82 -21.60 -4.69
CA ASP A 466 -17.32 -22.67 -3.82
C ASP A 466 -16.21 -23.44 -4.54
N VAL A 467 -15.43 -24.19 -3.76
CA VAL A 467 -14.31 -25.00 -4.25
C VAL A 467 -14.79 -26.30 -4.89
N GLN A 468 -14.08 -26.75 -5.92
CA GLN A 468 -14.25 -28.07 -6.51
C GLN A 468 -13.00 -28.94 -6.26
N PRO A 469 -13.14 -30.28 -6.21
CA PRO A 469 -11.99 -31.17 -6.13
C PRO A 469 -11.00 -30.92 -7.27
N GLY A 470 -9.72 -30.81 -6.92
CA GLY A 470 -8.63 -30.49 -7.83
C GLY A 470 -8.33 -28.99 -7.97
N ASP A 471 -9.21 -28.11 -7.49
CA ASP A 471 -8.94 -26.67 -7.53
C ASP A 471 -7.71 -26.31 -6.70
N TRP A 472 -7.01 -25.27 -7.15
CA TRP A 472 -6.05 -24.59 -6.31
C TRP A 472 -6.77 -23.68 -5.32
N LEU A 473 -6.27 -23.66 -4.08
CA LEU A 473 -6.81 -22.85 -3.00
C LEU A 473 -5.69 -22.16 -2.24
N LYS A 474 -5.77 -20.83 -2.13
CA LYS A 474 -5.00 -20.01 -1.20
C LYS A 474 -5.75 -19.94 0.13
N VAL A 475 -5.06 -20.23 1.21
CA VAL A 475 -5.56 -20.05 2.58
C VAL A 475 -4.56 -19.22 3.37
N VAL A 476 -5.01 -18.53 4.41
CA VAL A 476 -4.15 -17.72 5.28
C VAL A 476 -3.84 -18.52 6.55
N ARG A 477 -2.56 -18.72 6.85
CA ARG A 477 -2.09 -19.42 8.04
C ARG A 477 -1.11 -18.60 8.85
#